data_AF-A0A6P2ED94-F1
#
_entry.id   AF-A0A6P2ED94-F1
#
_cell.length_a   1.000
_cell.length_b   1.000
_cell.length_c   1.000
_cell.angle_alpha   90.00
_cell.angle_beta   90.00
_cell.angle_gamma   90.00
#
_symmetry.space_group_name_H-M   'P 1'
#
loop_
_entity.id
_entity.type
_entity.pdbx_description
1 polymer ?
#
loop_
_entity_poly.entity_id
_entity_poly.type
_entity_poly.pdbx_seq_one_letter_code
_entity_poly.pdbx_strand_id
1 'polypeptide(L)'
;MALIGTGAQALLQLASVAAVRDVQRVRVFSPTPQKRKAFIEKARALFSFDVIESSSVENAVEGADIVTLITRAKEPFLHASMLAPKAHLNAVGAILPAYAEFHQDVFDVSDLIVVDDRENARRGSGELQQRYLSNEAEWLGLRLLSELIDEPTDRAGSQRVSIFKGMGMGLSDLAIASMVYEKASARSLGRWWPHPERIDPISALARTERFV
;
A
#
# COMPACT_ATOMS: atom_id res chain seq x y z
N MET A 1 -0.07 -14.78 7.95
CA MET A 1 0.31 -13.44 7.44
C MET A 1 1.06 -12.64 8.50
N ALA A 2 1.96 -11.74 8.08
CA ALA A 2 2.58 -10.70 8.90
C ALA A 2 2.13 -9.31 8.45
N LEU A 3 1.87 -8.40 9.40
CA LEU A 3 1.51 -7.02 9.15
C LEU A 3 2.46 -6.10 9.92
N ILE A 4 3.29 -5.35 9.19
CA ILE A 4 4.30 -4.44 9.75
C ILE A 4 3.86 -3.01 9.52
N GLY A 5 3.51 -2.33 10.61
CA GLY A 5 2.91 -1.00 10.61
C GLY A 5 1.43 -1.05 11.01
N THR A 6 1.01 -0.15 11.90
CA THR A 6 -0.35 -0.10 12.46
C THR A 6 -0.96 1.30 12.27
N GLY A 7 -0.68 1.90 11.12
CA GLY A 7 -1.18 3.21 10.72
C GLY A 7 -2.61 3.17 10.17
N ALA A 8 -3.04 4.29 9.58
CA ALA A 8 -4.41 4.46 9.08
C ALA A 8 -4.82 3.42 8.01
N GLN A 9 -3.87 2.97 7.20
CA GLN A 9 -4.11 2.00 6.12
C GLN A 9 -4.11 0.54 6.60
N ALA A 10 -3.67 0.26 7.83
CA ALA A 10 -3.40 -1.11 8.28
C ALA A 10 -4.63 -1.99 8.28
N LEU A 11 -5.75 -1.45 8.71
CA LEU A 11 -6.99 -2.21 8.82
C LEU A 11 -7.54 -2.55 7.43
N LEU A 12 -7.45 -1.61 6.49
CA LEU A 12 -7.91 -1.82 5.12
C LEU A 12 -7.00 -2.78 4.36
N GLN A 13 -5.67 -2.70 4.54
CA GLN A 13 -4.75 -3.67 3.96
C GLN A 13 -5.00 -5.10 4.48
N LEU A 14 -5.23 -5.23 5.79
CA LEU A 14 -5.63 -6.51 6.37
C LEU A 14 -6.96 -7.00 5.79
N ALA A 15 -7.96 -6.14 5.69
CA ALA A 15 -9.25 -6.48 5.09
C ALA A 15 -9.11 -6.91 3.62
N SER A 16 -8.30 -6.21 2.83
CA SER A 16 -8.06 -6.53 1.43
C SER A 16 -7.42 -7.90 1.24
N VAL A 17 -6.42 -8.26 2.06
CA VAL A 17 -5.82 -9.60 2.01
C VAL A 17 -6.82 -10.66 2.44
N ALA A 18 -7.54 -10.44 3.55
CA ALA A 18 -8.55 -11.38 4.06
C ALA A 18 -9.74 -11.57 3.09
N ALA A 19 -10.04 -10.58 2.23
CA ALA A 19 -11.09 -10.69 1.23
C ALA A 19 -10.77 -11.67 0.10
N VAL A 20 -9.49 -11.98 -0.14
CA VAL A 20 -9.04 -12.83 -1.26
C VAL A 20 -8.17 -14.01 -0.81
N ARG A 21 -7.87 -14.13 0.48
CA ARG A 21 -7.07 -15.21 1.08
C ARG A 21 -7.71 -15.67 2.37
N ASP A 22 -7.67 -16.97 2.60
CA ASP A 22 -8.09 -17.58 3.85
C ASP A 22 -7.04 -17.34 4.94
N VAL A 23 -7.14 -16.19 5.62
CA VAL A 23 -6.21 -15.78 6.66
C VAL A 23 -6.60 -16.46 7.97
N GLN A 24 -5.77 -17.41 8.42
CA GLN A 24 -5.97 -18.09 9.71
C GLN A 24 -5.33 -17.33 10.88
N ARG A 25 -4.21 -16.64 10.62
CA ARG A 25 -3.45 -15.90 11.64
C ARG A 25 -2.70 -14.71 11.06
N VAL A 26 -2.70 -13.61 11.81
CA VAL A 26 -1.95 -12.38 11.55
C VAL A 26 -1.06 -12.05 12.73
N ARG A 27 0.25 -11.95 12.47
CA ARG A 27 1.23 -11.40 13.40
C ARG A 27 1.44 -9.92 13.12
N VAL A 28 1.32 -9.09 14.14
CA VAL A 28 1.36 -7.63 14.00
C VAL A 28 2.56 -7.06 14.74
N PHE A 29 3.35 -6.24 14.05
CA PHE A 29 4.39 -5.43 14.65
C PHE A 29 4.31 -3.97 14.20
N SER A 30 4.59 -3.07 15.13
CA SER A 30 4.93 -1.67 14.85
C SER A 30 5.76 -1.12 16.01
N PRO A 31 6.64 -0.12 15.81
CA PRO A 31 7.56 0.33 16.87
C PRO A 31 6.87 0.93 18.11
N THR A 32 5.62 1.36 18.00
CA THR A 32 4.88 2.01 19.11
C THR A 32 3.91 1.02 19.75
N PRO A 33 4.20 0.46 20.94
CA PRO A 33 3.39 -0.61 21.54
C PRO A 33 1.93 -0.21 21.77
N GLN A 34 1.67 1.04 22.15
CA GLN A 34 0.32 1.54 22.41
C GLN A 34 -0.52 1.54 21.12
N LYS A 35 0.05 2.00 20.00
CA LYS A 35 -0.63 1.98 18.69
C LYS A 35 -0.86 0.54 18.22
N ARG A 36 0.11 -0.34 18.47
CA ARG A 36 0.03 -1.77 18.13
C ARG A 36 -1.11 -2.46 18.87
N LYS A 37 -1.19 -2.29 20.19
CA LYS A 37 -2.27 -2.85 21.03
C LYS A 37 -3.64 -2.35 20.59
N ALA A 38 -3.80 -1.04 20.40
CA ALA A 38 -5.05 -0.45 19.94
C ALA A 38 -5.48 -0.97 18.55
N PHE A 39 -4.52 -1.21 17.65
CA PHE A 39 -4.82 -1.83 16.35
C PHE A 39 -5.29 -3.28 16.51
N ILE A 40 -4.58 -4.07 17.32
CA ILE A 40 -4.90 -5.49 17.54
C ILE A 40 -6.29 -5.65 18.14
N GLU A 41 -6.65 -4.83 19.13
CA GLU A 41 -8.00 -4.82 19.72
C GLU A 41 -9.08 -4.57 18.66
N LYS A 42 -8.88 -3.54 17.81
CA LYS A 42 -9.81 -3.23 16.71
C LYS A 42 -9.89 -4.37 15.70
N ALA A 43 -8.75 -4.95 15.32
CA ALA A 43 -8.70 -6.04 14.35
C ALA A 43 -9.41 -7.29 14.89
N ARG A 44 -9.20 -7.67 16.16
CA ARG A 44 -9.90 -8.79 16.82
C ARG A 44 -11.41 -8.59 16.90
N ALA A 45 -11.88 -7.35 17.01
CA ALA A 45 -13.30 -7.05 17.03
C ALA A 45 -13.95 -7.16 15.64
N LEU A 46 -13.16 -7.06 14.56
CA LEU A 46 -13.66 -7.02 13.18
C LEU A 46 -13.45 -8.32 12.41
N PHE A 47 -12.48 -9.14 12.80
CA PHE A 47 -12.10 -10.36 12.11
C PHE A 47 -12.15 -11.57 13.02
N SER A 48 -12.53 -12.71 12.46
CA SER A 48 -12.68 -13.98 13.19
C SER A 48 -11.38 -14.78 13.36
N PHE A 49 -10.30 -14.38 12.68
CA PHE A 49 -9.00 -15.08 12.73
C PHE A 49 -8.10 -14.57 13.85
N ASP A 50 -7.05 -15.34 14.16
CA ASP A 50 -6.09 -15.00 15.21
C ASP A 50 -5.30 -13.72 14.83
N VAL A 51 -5.46 -12.65 15.60
CA VAL A 51 -4.58 -11.48 15.51
C VAL A 51 -3.70 -11.43 16.76
N ILE A 52 -2.38 -11.56 16.58
CA ILE A 52 -1.43 -11.66 17.68
C ILE A 52 -0.35 -10.58 17.60
N GLU A 53 0.05 -10.11 18.77
CA GLU A 53 1.17 -9.17 18.90
C GLU A 53 2.49 -9.91 18.68
N SER A 54 3.43 -9.26 17.99
CA SER A 54 4.80 -9.74 17.87
C SER A 54 5.77 -8.74 18.50
N SER A 55 6.87 -9.25 19.06
CA SER A 55 7.88 -8.45 19.78
C SER A 55 8.90 -7.80 18.85
N SER A 56 9.06 -8.30 17.63
CA SER A 56 9.98 -7.77 16.61
C SER A 56 9.44 -8.02 15.19
N VAL A 57 10.11 -7.47 14.18
CA VAL A 57 9.78 -7.74 12.77
C VAL A 57 10.07 -9.20 12.44
N GLU A 58 11.23 -9.72 12.85
CA GLU A 58 11.68 -11.10 12.64
C GLU A 58 10.61 -12.10 13.11
N ASN A 59 10.16 -11.96 14.36
CA ASN A 59 9.13 -12.84 14.92
C ASN A 59 7.79 -12.72 14.17
N ALA A 60 7.47 -11.53 13.64
CA ALA A 60 6.24 -11.32 12.90
C ALA A 60 6.26 -12.01 11.52
N VAL A 61 7.40 -11.96 10.83
CA VAL A 61 7.54 -12.47 9.44
C VAL A 61 7.94 -13.94 9.35
N GLU A 62 8.48 -14.52 10.42
CA GLU A 62 8.99 -15.90 10.45
C GLU A 62 7.96 -16.93 9.94
N GLY A 63 8.14 -17.49 8.75
CA GLY A 63 7.20 -18.47 8.19
C GLY A 63 5.88 -17.88 7.70
N ALA A 64 5.78 -16.55 7.51
CA ALA A 64 4.58 -15.92 6.97
C ALA A 64 4.52 -16.06 5.44
N ASP A 65 3.41 -16.60 4.91
CA ASP A 65 3.18 -16.70 3.46
C ASP A 65 2.95 -15.35 2.80
N ILE A 66 2.40 -14.40 3.56
CA ILE A 66 2.13 -13.02 3.13
C ILE A 66 2.70 -12.08 4.18
N VAL A 67 3.54 -11.15 3.73
CA VAL A 67 4.08 -10.05 4.53
C VAL A 67 3.57 -8.75 3.95
N THR A 68 2.96 -7.89 4.76
CA THR A 68 2.49 -6.57 4.33
C THR A 68 3.19 -5.49 5.14
N LEU A 69 3.91 -4.63 4.43
CA LEU A 69 4.65 -3.48 4.96
C LEU A 69 3.88 -2.19 4.65
N ILE A 70 3.56 -1.46 5.70
CA ILE A 70 2.78 -0.21 5.69
C ILE A 70 3.38 0.76 6.70
N THR A 71 4.67 1.02 6.53
CA THR A 71 5.46 1.84 7.43
C THR A 71 5.86 3.16 6.77
N ARG A 72 6.40 4.08 7.58
CA ARG A 72 7.11 5.28 7.10
C ARG A 72 8.57 5.20 7.53
N ALA A 73 9.15 4.00 7.43
CA ALA A 73 10.54 3.77 7.79
C ALA A 73 11.45 4.55 6.84
N LYS A 74 12.45 5.24 7.39
CA LYS A 74 13.47 5.94 6.60
C LYS A 74 14.60 5.00 6.18
N GLU A 75 14.90 4.05 7.05
CA GLU A 75 15.89 3.01 6.82
C GLU A 75 15.17 1.68 6.59
N PRO A 76 15.63 0.88 5.62
CA PRO A 76 15.11 -0.47 5.42
C PRO A 76 15.38 -1.32 6.67
N PHE A 77 14.47 -2.26 6.95
CA PHE A 77 14.57 -3.14 8.12
C PHE A 77 14.30 -4.61 7.80
N LEU A 78 13.68 -4.91 6.65
CA LEU A 78 13.38 -6.27 6.24
C LEU A 78 14.48 -6.78 5.30
N HIS A 79 15.16 -7.84 5.71
CA HIS A 79 16.14 -8.57 4.91
C HIS A 79 15.52 -9.80 4.22
N ALA A 80 16.13 -10.23 3.12
CA ALA A 80 15.76 -11.46 2.43
C ALA A 80 15.77 -12.69 3.33
N SER A 81 16.74 -12.79 4.24
CA SER A 81 16.88 -13.92 5.18
C SER A 81 15.72 -14.06 6.16
N MET A 82 14.91 -13.01 6.34
CA MET A 82 13.74 -13.02 7.22
C MET A 82 12.49 -13.57 6.54
N LEU A 83 12.48 -13.62 5.20
CA LEU A 83 11.32 -14.04 4.42
C LEU A 83 11.30 -15.57 4.28
N ALA A 84 10.11 -16.15 4.43
CA ALA A 84 9.89 -17.54 4.11
C ALA A 84 10.04 -17.77 2.59
N PRO A 85 10.48 -18.95 2.14
CA PRO A 85 10.34 -19.35 0.75
C PRO A 85 8.89 -19.19 0.29
N LYS A 86 8.68 -18.80 -0.98
CA LYS A 86 7.36 -18.53 -1.58
C LYS A 86 6.59 -17.33 -1.04
N ALA A 87 7.13 -16.58 -0.07
CA ALA A 87 6.40 -15.46 0.52
C ALA A 87 5.99 -14.42 -0.53
N HIS A 88 4.80 -13.84 -0.33
CA HIS A 88 4.33 -12.68 -1.05
C HIS A 88 4.49 -11.43 -0.19
N LEU A 89 5.18 -10.43 -0.72
CA LEU A 89 5.46 -9.17 -0.07
C LEU A 89 4.60 -8.05 -0.67
N ASN A 90 3.67 -7.52 0.11
CA ASN A 90 3.02 -6.25 -0.19
C ASN A 90 3.83 -5.11 0.44
N ALA A 91 4.62 -4.40 -0.35
CA ALA A 91 5.35 -3.21 0.08
C ALA A 91 4.60 -1.95 -0.37
N VAL A 92 3.90 -1.29 0.54
CA VAL A 92 2.97 -0.20 0.18
C VAL A 92 3.12 1.04 1.06
N GLY A 93 4.01 1.04 2.05
CA GLY A 93 4.22 2.15 2.98
C GLY A 93 5.23 3.19 2.47
N ALA A 94 6.34 2.74 1.90
CA ALA A 94 7.40 3.62 1.40
C ALA A 94 7.12 4.12 -0.03
N ILE A 95 6.33 5.18 -0.16
CA ILE A 95 5.99 5.78 -1.47
C ILE A 95 6.77 7.07 -1.81
N LEU A 96 7.73 7.46 -0.95
CA LEU A 96 8.59 8.62 -1.14
C LEU A 96 10.06 8.19 -1.12
N PRO A 97 10.96 8.86 -1.87
CA PRO A 97 12.35 8.40 -2.02
C PRO A 97 13.15 8.30 -0.71
N ALA A 98 12.76 9.09 0.30
CA ALA A 98 13.40 9.10 1.61
C ALA A 98 12.94 7.95 2.53
N TYR A 99 12.05 7.07 2.06
CA TYR A 99 11.54 5.92 2.80
C TYR A 99 11.93 4.62 2.11
N ALA A 100 12.21 3.61 2.92
CA ALA A 100 12.49 2.26 2.48
C ALA A 100 12.07 1.28 3.58
N GLU A 101 11.44 0.16 3.21
CA GLU A 101 10.95 -0.84 4.17
C GLU A 101 11.82 -2.10 4.15
N PHE A 102 12.50 -2.37 3.03
CA PHE A 102 13.27 -3.60 2.83
C PHE A 102 14.60 -3.36 2.11
N HIS A 103 15.56 -4.24 2.36
CA HIS A 103 16.90 -4.18 1.79
C HIS A 103 16.94 -4.71 0.36
N GLN A 104 17.97 -4.30 -0.40
CA GLN A 104 18.16 -4.71 -1.79
C GLN A 104 18.25 -6.23 -1.99
N ASP A 105 18.72 -6.96 -0.97
CA ASP A 105 18.80 -8.43 -0.97
C ASP A 105 17.44 -9.11 -1.20
N VAL A 106 16.33 -8.45 -0.86
CA VAL A 106 14.97 -8.97 -1.10
C VAL A 106 14.67 -9.09 -2.60
N PHE A 107 15.24 -8.22 -3.44
CA PHE A 107 15.12 -8.35 -4.89
C PHE A 107 15.85 -9.60 -5.40
N ASP A 108 16.98 -9.97 -4.77
CA ASP A 108 17.82 -11.09 -5.21
C ASP A 108 17.18 -12.46 -4.97
N VAL A 109 16.21 -12.54 -4.06
CA VAL A 109 15.40 -13.74 -3.80
C VAL A 109 14.02 -13.69 -4.47
N SER A 110 13.72 -12.62 -5.19
CA SER A 110 12.43 -12.42 -5.87
C SER A 110 12.49 -12.82 -7.34
N ASP A 111 11.38 -13.31 -7.88
CA ASP A 111 11.23 -13.63 -9.32
C ASP A 111 10.07 -12.90 -10.00
N LEU A 112 9.24 -12.21 -9.22
CA LEU A 112 8.15 -11.40 -9.73
C LEU A 112 8.08 -10.11 -8.91
N ILE A 113 8.31 -8.98 -9.58
CA ILE A 113 8.19 -7.64 -8.99
C ILE A 113 7.13 -6.91 -9.80
N VAL A 114 6.05 -6.53 -9.13
CA VAL A 114 4.89 -5.88 -9.73
C VAL A 114 4.69 -4.52 -9.11
N VAL A 115 4.45 -3.51 -9.95
CA VAL A 115 4.07 -2.16 -9.54
C VAL A 115 2.69 -1.82 -10.08
N ASP A 116 1.98 -0.93 -9.41
CA ASP A 116 0.72 -0.37 -9.92
C ASP A 116 0.95 0.67 -11.03
N ASP A 117 2.00 1.49 -10.89
CA ASP A 117 2.39 2.50 -11.88
C ASP A 117 3.92 2.68 -11.94
N ARG A 118 4.51 2.52 -13.14
CA ARG A 118 5.96 2.59 -13.36
C ARG A 118 6.52 3.99 -13.10
N GLU A 119 5.80 5.06 -13.46
CA GLU A 119 6.30 6.43 -13.29
C GLU A 119 6.32 6.85 -11.82
N ASN A 120 5.24 6.51 -11.08
CA ASN A 120 5.18 6.71 -9.64
C ASN A 120 6.23 5.88 -8.91
N ALA A 121 6.45 4.62 -9.32
CA ALA A 121 7.54 3.81 -8.79
C ALA A 121 8.91 4.45 -9.05
N ARG A 122 9.17 4.90 -10.29
CA ARG A 122 10.42 5.58 -10.65
C ARG A 122 10.66 6.85 -9.84
N ARG A 123 9.61 7.64 -9.58
CA ARG A 123 9.71 8.89 -8.83
C ARG A 123 9.77 8.70 -7.32
N GLY A 124 9.06 7.71 -6.79
CA GLY A 124 8.75 7.61 -5.36
C GLY A 124 9.40 6.44 -4.62
N SER A 125 9.73 5.34 -5.30
CA SER A 125 10.24 4.14 -4.64
C SER A 125 11.75 4.23 -4.46
N GLY A 126 12.22 4.53 -3.25
CA GLY A 126 13.64 4.52 -2.91
C GLY A 126 14.28 3.14 -3.16
N GLU A 127 13.56 2.05 -2.85
CA GLU A 127 14.08 0.69 -3.05
C GLU A 127 14.34 0.39 -4.55
N LEU A 128 13.41 0.75 -5.43
CA LEU A 128 13.55 0.53 -6.88
C LEU A 128 14.54 1.51 -7.52
N GLN A 129 14.58 2.76 -7.06
CA GLN A 129 15.59 3.73 -7.51
C GLN A 129 17.01 3.24 -7.24
N GLN A 130 17.25 2.72 -6.04
CA GLN A 130 18.54 2.12 -5.69
C GLN A 130 18.82 0.86 -6.49
N ARG A 131 17.80 0.02 -6.77
CA ARG A 131 17.98 -1.25 -7.49
C ARG A 131 18.31 -1.08 -8.97
N TYR A 132 17.62 -0.16 -9.64
CA TYR A 132 17.69 -0.01 -11.10
C TYR A 132 18.49 1.21 -11.55
N LEU A 133 18.70 2.18 -10.67
CA LEU A 133 19.42 3.42 -10.99
C LEU A 133 18.88 4.02 -12.31
N SER A 134 19.77 4.31 -13.26
CA SER A 134 19.44 4.84 -14.59
C SER A 134 19.24 3.75 -15.65
N ASN A 135 19.10 2.47 -15.29
CA ASN A 135 18.93 1.38 -16.25
C ASN A 135 17.49 1.29 -16.77
N GLU A 136 17.22 1.93 -17.90
CA GLU A 136 15.89 1.97 -18.52
C GLU A 136 15.34 0.59 -18.89
N ALA A 137 16.20 -0.37 -19.27
CA ALA A 137 15.74 -1.71 -19.63
C ALA A 137 15.14 -2.44 -18.41
N GLU A 138 15.73 -2.27 -17.23
CA GLU A 138 15.20 -2.83 -15.97
C GLU A 138 13.86 -2.18 -15.58
N TRP A 139 13.75 -0.86 -15.73
CA TRP A 139 12.50 -0.15 -15.48
C TRP A 139 11.37 -0.57 -16.42
N LEU A 140 11.68 -0.78 -17.70
CA LEU A 140 10.70 -1.28 -18.69
C LEU A 140 10.36 -2.76 -18.44
N GLY A 141 11.29 -3.52 -17.87
CA GLY A 141 11.08 -4.92 -17.46
C GLY A 141 10.20 -5.09 -16.22
N LEU A 142 9.93 -4.04 -15.44
CA LEU A 142 8.98 -4.10 -14.33
C LEU A 142 7.56 -4.42 -14.84
N ARG A 143 6.95 -5.45 -14.26
CA ARG A 143 5.59 -5.85 -14.60
C ARG A 143 4.57 -4.92 -13.95
N LEU A 144 3.57 -4.48 -14.70
CA LEU A 144 2.45 -3.72 -14.17
C LEU A 144 1.39 -4.66 -13.56
N LEU A 145 0.66 -4.16 -12.57
CA LEU A 145 -0.47 -4.89 -12.02
C LEU A 145 -1.55 -5.16 -13.07
N SER A 146 -1.78 -4.21 -14.00
CA SER A 146 -2.70 -4.40 -15.13
C SER A 146 -2.27 -5.54 -16.06
N GLU A 147 -0.98 -5.62 -16.38
CA GLU A 147 -0.41 -6.70 -17.20
C GLU A 147 -0.54 -8.05 -16.49
N LEU A 148 -0.37 -8.09 -15.16
CA LEU A 148 -0.56 -9.31 -14.39
C LEU A 148 -2.05 -9.75 -14.33
N ILE A 149 -2.98 -8.80 -14.31
CA ILE A 149 -4.43 -9.08 -14.33
C ILE A 149 -4.83 -9.66 -15.69
N ASP A 150 -4.33 -9.08 -16.78
CA ASP A 150 -4.63 -9.51 -18.16
C ASP A 150 -3.96 -10.85 -18.49
N GLU A 151 -2.70 -11.01 -18.08
CA GLU A 151 -1.91 -12.22 -18.28
C GLU A 151 -1.33 -12.73 -16.95
N PRO A 152 -2.10 -13.54 -16.19
CA PRO A 152 -1.65 -14.09 -14.92
C PRO A 152 -0.37 -14.92 -15.02
N THR A 153 0.56 -14.70 -14.10
CA THR A 153 1.77 -15.53 -13.97
C THR A 153 1.49 -16.72 -13.05
N ASP A 154 1.62 -17.94 -13.57
CA ASP A 154 1.61 -19.14 -12.73
C ASP A 154 2.92 -19.23 -11.92
N ARG A 155 2.78 -19.41 -10.61
CA ARG A 155 3.89 -19.53 -9.65
C ARG A 155 3.80 -20.78 -8.78
N ALA A 156 2.98 -21.78 -9.13
CA ALA A 156 2.79 -22.98 -8.32
C ALA A 156 4.11 -23.70 -7.97
N GLY A 157 5.08 -23.69 -8.89
CA GLY A 157 6.40 -24.32 -8.71
C GLY A 157 7.50 -23.42 -8.14
N SER A 158 7.34 -22.09 -8.14
CA SER A 158 8.41 -21.19 -7.71
C SER A 158 8.58 -21.21 -6.20
N GLN A 159 9.82 -21.23 -5.69
CA GLN A 159 10.16 -21.05 -4.28
C GLN A 159 10.56 -19.61 -3.93
N ARG A 160 10.58 -18.72 -4.94
CA ARG A 160 11.07 -17.36 -4.83
C ARG A 160 10.00 -16.42 -4.28
N VAL A 161 10.43 -15.28 -3.80
CA VAL A 161 9.55 -14.24 -3.27
C VAL A 161 8.85 -13.52 -4.44
N SER A 162 7.60 -13.10 -4.22
CA SER A 162 6.95 -12.13 -5.10
C SER A 162 6.77 -10.82 -4.36
N ILE A 163 6.95 -9.71 -5.06
CA ILE A 163 6.80 -8.36 -4.51
C ILE A 163 5.69 -7.65 -5.28
N PHE A 164 4.73 -7.12 -4.56
CA PHE A 164 3.90 -6.02 -5.05
C PHE A 164 4.36 -4.73 -4.37
N LYS A 165 4.86 -3.77 -5.16
CA LYS A 165 5.27 -2.45 -4.71
C LYS A 165 4.20 -1.43 -5.13
N GLY A 166 3.28 -1.14 -4.22
CA GLY A 166 2.16 -0.22 -4.47
C GLY A 166 2.53 1.23 -4.17
N MET A 167 2.39 2.10 -5.16
CA MET A 167 2.73 3.53 -5.07
C MET A 167 1.50 4.43 -4.99
N GLY A 168 0.33 3.90 -5.38
CA GLY A 168 -0.88 4.65 -5.63
C GLY A 168 -0.96 5.13 -7.08
N MET A 169 -2.17 5.15 -7.64
CA MET A 169 -2.43 5.60 -9.00
C MET A 169 -3.78 6.31 -9.07
N GLY A 170 -3.87 7.42 -9.81
CA GLY A 170 -5.14 8.15 -9.92
C GLY A 170 -6.27 7.34 -10.54
N LEU A 171 -5.95 6.28 -11.31
CA LEU A 171 -6.96 5.39 -11.88
C LEU A 171 -7.70 4.58 -10.80
N SER A 172 -7.04 4.16 -9.72
CA SER A 172 -7.72 3.44 -8.63
C SER A 172 -8.63 4.38 -7.83
N ASP A 173 -8.21 5.63 -7.62
CA ASP A 173 -9.06 6.66 -7.02
C ASP A 173 -10.29 6.95 -7.90
N LEU A 174 -10.11 7.08 -9.21
CA LEU A 174 -11.21 7.32 -10.15
C LEU A 174 -12.19 6.13 -10.22
N ALA A 175 -11.68 4.90 -10.17
CA ALA A 175 -12.52 3.70 -10.16
C ALA A 175 -13.41 3.65 -8.91
N ILE A 176 -12.85 3.94 -7.73
CA ILE A 176 -13.64 4.01 -6.48
C ILE A 176 -14.61 5.20 -6.51
N ALA A 177 -14.16 6.37 -6.97
CA ALA A 177 -15.02 7.55 -7.09
C ALA A 177 -16.23 7.30 -7.99
N SER A 178 -16.00 6.64 -9.14
CA SER A 178 -17.07 6.27 -10.08
C SER A 178 -18.06 5.30 -9.44
N MET A 179 -17.57 4.26 -8.75
CA MET A 179 -18.43 3.31 -8.04
C MET A 179 -19.26 3.98 -6.93
N VAL A 180 -18.65 4.87 -6.15
CA VAL A 180 -19.34 5.61 -5.09
C VAL A 180 -20.39 6.54 -5.69
N TYR A 181 -20.06 7.25 -6.77
CA TYR A 181 -20.97 8.14 -7.48
C TYR A 181 -22.20 7.40 -8.03
N GLU A 182 -22.00 6.25 -8.68
CA GLU A 182 -23.09 5.41 -9.20
C GLU A 182 -24.00 4.93 -8.07
N LYS A 183 -23.44 4.42 -6.98
CA LYS A 183 -24.20 3.95 -5.81
C LYS A 183 -24.96 5.08 -5.11
N ALA A 184 -24.34 6.26 -4.98
CA ALA A 184 -24.97 7.42 -4.37
C ALA A 184 -26.12 7.92 -5.24
N SER A 185 -25.89 8.05 -6.55
CA SER A 185 -26.90 8.45 -7.54
C SER A 185 -28.11 7.51 -7.52
N ALA A 186 -27.87 6.19 -7.55
CA ALA A 186 -28.93 5.18 -7.51
C ALA A 186 -29.76 5.19 -6.20
N ARG A 187 -29.22 5.75 -5.12
CA ARG A 187 -29.89 5.87 -3.82
C ARG A 187 -30.35 7.30 -3.51
N SER A 188 -30.24 8.21 -4.49
CA SER A 188 -30.52 9.64 -4.32
C SER A 188 -29.79 10.26 -3.11
N LEU A 189 -28.56 9.81 -2.87
CA LEU A 189 -27.67 10.34 -1.83
C LEU A 189 -26.78 11.44 -2.42
N GLY A 190 -26.39 12.39 -1.57
CA GLY A 190 -25.59 13.55 -1.95
C GLY A 190 -26.40 14.84 -1.90
N ARG A 191 -25.73 15.96 -2.15
CA ARG A 191 -26.36 17.28 -2.23
C ARG A 191 -25.80 18.03 -3.43
N TRP A 192 -26.68 18.75 -4.12
CA TRP A 192 -26.23 19.68 -5.13
C TRP A 192 -25.43 20.80 -4.48
N TRP A 193 -24.26 21.12 -5.03
CA TRP A 193 -23.49 22.28 -4.61
C TRP A 193 -23.60 23.33 -5.72
N PRO A 194 -24.10 24.55 -5.42
CA PRO A 194 -24.34 25.55 -6.45
C PRO A 194 -23.04 25.84 -7.21
N HIS A 195 -23.15 25.98 -8.53
CA HIS A 195 -21.99 26.36 -9.34
C HIS A 195 -21.51 27.74 -8.88
N PRO A 196 -20.19 27.93 -8.64
CA PRO A 196 -19.70 29.23 -8.24
C PRO A 196 -20.06 30.27 -9.30
N GLU A 197 -20.70 31.35 -8.86
CA GLU A 197 -21.00 32.47 -9.74
C GLU A 197 -19.72 33.25 -10.02
N ARG A 198 -19.49 33.59 -11.29
CA ARG A 198 -18.36 34.42 -11.68
C ARG A 198 -18.63 35.85 -11.20
N ILE A 199 -17.87 36.30 -10.20
CA ILE A 199 -17.85 37.68 -9.77
C ILE A 199 -16.73 38.41 -10.52
N ASP A 200 -17.00 39.61 -11.02
CA ASP A 200 -15.96 40.46 -11.59
C ASP A 200 -14.92 40.83 -10.50
N PRO A 201 -13.62 40.51 -10.68
CA PRO A 201 -12.60 40.69 -9.64
C PRO A 201 -12.48 42.15 -9.14
N ILE A 202 -12.74 43.12 -10.02
CA ILE A 202 -12.65 44.54 -9.69
C ILE A 202 -13.83 44.97 -8.83
N SER A 203 -15.05 44.53 -9.18
CA SER A 203 -16.26 44.80 -8.39
C SER A 203 -16.24 44.20 -6.97
N ALA A 204 -15.49 43.11 -6.77
CA ALA A 204 -15.34 42.46 -5.46
C ALA A 204 -14.46 43.27 -4.49
N LEU A 205 -13.41 43.94 -5.00
CA LEU A 205 -12.51 44.78 -4.21
C LEU A 205 -13.21 46.05 -3.68
N ALA A 206 -14.14 46.62 -4.46
CA ALA A 206 -14.95 47.76 -4.04
C ALA A 206 -15.95 47.43 -2.89
N ARG A 207 -16.22 46.14 -2.62
CA ARG A 207 -17.08 45.72 -1.50
C ARG A 207 -16.32 45.50 -0.20
N THR A 208 -14.99 45.36 -0.24
CA THR A 208 -14.14 45.15 0.93
C THR A 208 -13.74 46.42 1.69
N GLU A 209 -13.99 47.61 1.14
CA GLU A 209 -13.75 48.89 1.84
C GLU A 209 -14.76 49.21 2.97
N ARG A 210 -15.70 48.28 3.29
CA ARG A 210 -16.60 48.39 4.45
C ARG A 210 -16.11 47.68 5.72
N PHE A 211 -14.88 47.16 5.71
CA PHE A 211 -14.25 46.49 6.86
C PHE A 211 -12.94 47.16 7.29
N VAL A 212 -12.92 48.50 7.30
CA VAL A 212 -11.95 49.30 8.07
C VAL A 212 -12.72 50.23 8.99
#